data_AF-A0AAV6H558-F1
#
_entry.id   AF-A0AAV6H558-F1
#
_cell.length_a   1.000
_cell.length_b   1.000
_cell.length_c   1.000
_cell.angle_alpha   90.00
_cell.angle_beta   90.00
_cell.angle_gamma   90.00
#
_symmetry.space_group_name_H-M   'P 1'
#
loop_
_entity.id
_entity.type
_entity.pdbx_description
1 polymer ?
#
loop_
_entity_poly.entity_id
_entity_poly.type
_entity_poly.pdbx_seq_one_letter_code
_entity_poly.pdbx_strand_id
1 'polypeptide(L)'
;MNVIFCIVSALVVLATAKPCAQDHDKLLLSLNKQLLRSVEDKDSLPNPSVHLALRLSTTHNLNKETEHLDNLKTKLHNDIESSLSKGQAVLGRLALYILALKSSCHDVNSLTFSVNQKSDSLLTHLKKQMENEKEHIAFSQRPLTNYYQYSLGILTLCLSGVRVNPHVSNKLIHAVERGLIKHGDSLCIDTYAMAGMALQCLKNAGSHVMDATQLEKALDTIKQRLLNSKRADGHMGNEFSTGLAVQALLAMGSDMQACAASMEALREDVRKGTYGNPMAMSQTLPALQQRSYLSLKGKECRNEDDTLVLDTTSPVIVLPSQTTIHLQVEVVKSDNMASTYSVDVPKGSSLLEALTLLQGNQAGFTFEKESSLWGPFLSSVNGEQARQSDRRYWHLSSNGKALGQGVTDYKVEAAQKITIKNSSF
;
A
#
# COMPACT_ATOMS: atom_id res chain seq x y z
N MET A 1 -1.27 72.31 31.18
CA MET A 1 -0.36 71.24 30.71
C MET A 1 -1.15 69.95 30.72
N ASN A 2 -1.60 69.51 29.53
CA ASN A 2 -2.52 68.38 29.36
C ASN A 2 -1.79 67.07 29.60
N VAL A 3 -2.32 66.20 30.45
CA VAL A 3 -1.91 64.79 30.52
C VAL A 3 -3.17 63.95 30.35
N ILE A 4 -3.27 63.33 29.17
CA ILE A 4 -4.31 62.37 28.80
C ILE A 4 -3.87 61.01 29.36
N PHE A 5 -4.67 60.43 30.24
CA PHE A 5 -4.49 59.06 30.72
C PHE A 5 -5.32 58.12 29.84
N CYS A 6 -4.68 57.40 28.92
CA CYS A 6 -5.30 56.30 28.18
C CYS A 6 -5.22 55.02 29.03
N ILE A 7 -6.36 54.58 29.56
CA ILE A 7 -6.50 53.25 30.16
C ILE A 7 -6.74 52.26 29.02
N VAL A 8 -5.75 51.42 28.71
CA VAL A 8 -5.89 50.30 27.78
C VAL A 8 -6.38 49.10 28.58
N SER A 9 -7.66 48.75 28.42
CA SER A 9 -8.23 47.49 28.91
C SER A 9 -7.69 46.33 28.09
N ALA A 10 -6.87 45.48 28.71
CA ALA A 10 -6.44 44.22 28.12
C ALA A 10 -7.57 43.19 28.18
N LEU A 11 -8.21 42.94 27.03
CA LEU A 11 -9.10 41.79 26.82
C LEU A 11 -8.24 40.54 26.63
N VAL A 12 -8.11 39.74 27.69
CA VAL A 12 -7.60 38.36 27.60
C VAL A 12 -8.68 37.51 26.94
N VAL A 13 -8.50 37.21 25.65
CA VAL A 13 -9.28 36.18 24.97
C VAL A 13 -8.72 34.82 25.40
N LEU A 14 -9.40 34.17 26.34
CA LEU A 14 -9.24 32.74 26.59
C LEU A 14 -9.74 31.99 25.35
N ALA A 15 -8.79 31.61 24.48
CA ALA A 15 -9.08 30.66 23.42
C ALA A 15 -9.43 29.31 24.05
N THR A 16 -10.70 28.94 23.97
CA THR A 16 -11.16 27.59 24.27
C THR A 16 -10.43 26.62 23.33
N ALA A 17 -9.66 25.69 23.90
CA ALA A 17 -9.04 24.62 23.14
C ALA A 17 -10.14 23.84 22.39
N LYS A 18 -10.05 23.81 21.05
CA LYS A 18 -11.02 23.17 20.15
C LYS A 18 -11.16 21.67 20.45
N PRO A 19 -12.35 21.07 20.23
CA PRO A 19 -12.59 19.62 20.28
C PRO A 19 -11.88 18.80 19.18
N CYS A 20 -11.08 19.41 18.29
CA CYS A 20 -10.42 18.75 17.16
C CYS A 20 -9.36 17.72 17.57
N ALA A 21 -8.64 17.92 18.68
CA ALA A 21 -7.61 16.98 19.13
C ALA A 21 -8.22 15.65 19.62
N GLN A 22 -9.32 15.73 20.37
CA GLN A 22 -9.99 14.55 20.91
C GLN A 22 -10.69 13.71 19.83
N ASP A 23 -11.15 14.33 18.75
CA ASP A 23 -11.72 13.62 17.58
C ASP A 23 -10.62 12.88 16.78
N HIS A 24 -9.43 13.49 16.67
CA HIS A 24 -8.30 12.88 15.97
C HIS A 24 -7.81 11.60 16.64
N ASP A 25 -7.61 11.60 17.96
CA ASP A 25 -7.11 10.45 18.71
C ASP A 25 -8.09 9.27 18.66
N LYS A 26 -9.40 9.56 18.74
CA LYS A 26 -10.46 8.55 18.59
C LYS A 26 -10.46 7.93 17.20
N LEU A 27 -10.29 8.74 16.15
CA LEU A 27 -10.23 8.26 14.77
C LEU A 27 -9.02 7.33 14.55
N LEU A 28 -7.84 7.73 15.02
CA LEU A 28 -6.62 6.91 14.95
C LEU A 28 -6.77 5.60 15.72
N LEU A 29 -7.32 5.67 16.94
CA LEU A 29 -7.56 4.48 17.77
C LEU A 29 -8.53 3.52 17.08
N SER A 30 -9.60 4.05 16.48
CA SER A 30 -10.55 3.24 15.70
C SER A 30 -9.85 2.53 14.53
N LEU A 31 -9.02 3.25 13.78
CA LEU A 31 -8.27 2.69 12.65
C LEU A 31 -7.28 1.61 13.11
N ASN A 32 -6.55 1.84 14.20
CA ASN A 32 -5.67 0.85 14.82
C ASN A 32 -6.42 -0.43 15.21
N LYS A 33 -7.59 -0.29 15.87
CA LYS A 33 -8.43 -1.43 16.26
C LYS A 33 -8.95 -2.19 15.04
N GLN A 34 -9.37 -1.51 13.98
CA GLN A 34 -9.80 -2.16 12.74
C GLN A 34 -8.67 -2.94 12.08
N LEU A 35 -7.47 -2.34 12.01
CA LEU A 35 -6.30 -3.00 11.46
C LEU A 35 -5.90 -4.22 12.30
N LEU A 36 -5.94 -4.12 13.63
CA LEU A 36 -5.64 -5.23 14.53
C LEU A 36 -6.68 -6.35 14.42
N ARG A 37 -7.96 -6.05 14.19
CA ARG A 37 -8.97 -7.09 13.90
C ARG A 37 -8.69 -7.85 12.61
N SER A 38 -8.09 -7.19 11.62
CA SER A 38 -7.77 -7.84 10.33
C SER A 38 -6.74 -8.97 10.44
N VAL A 39 -5.98 -9.06 11.55
CA VAL A 39 -5.01 -10.15 11.77
C VAL A 39 -5.60 -11.36 12.52
N GLU A 40 -6.89 -11.31 12.91
CA GLU A 40 -7.54 -12.41 13.63
C GLU A 40 -7.94 -13.57 12.71
N ASP A 41 -8.05 -13.34 11.40
CA ASP A 41 -8.33 -14.37 10.41
C ASP A 41 -7.13 -15.30 10.22
N LYS A 42 -7.18 -16.46 10.89
CA LYS A 42 -6.12 -17.47 10.85
C LYS A 42 -6.09 -18.28 9.55
N ASP A 43 -7.15 -18.24 8.74
CA ASP A 43 -7.23 -19.02 7.50
C ASP A 43 -6.62 -18.27 6.30
N SER A 44 -6.45 -16.96 6.44
CA SER A 44 -5.80 -16.12 5.44
C SER A 44 -4.26 -16.17 5.50
N LEU A 45 -3.61 -15.89 4.37
CA LEU A 45 -2.16 -15.67 4.34
C LEU A 45 -1.83 -14.34 5.06
N PRO A 46 -0.94 -14.32 6.07
CA PRO A 46 -0.73 -13.13 6.89
C PRO A 46 -0.07 -12.01 6.08
N ASN A 47 -0.58 -10.78 6.25
CA ASN A 47 -0.10 -9.61 5.52
C ASN A 47 1.03 -8.88 6.29
N PRO A 48 2.26 -8.82 5.74
CA PRO A 48 3.39 -8.16 6.40
C PRO A 48 3.27 -6.63 6.43
N SER A 49 2.55 -6.01 5.49
CA SER A 49 2.32 -4.56 5.52
C SER A 49 1.41 -4.16 6.67
N VAL A 50 0.39 -4.98 6.97
CA VAL A 50 -0.50 -4.81 8.12
C VAL A 50 0.32 -4.86 9.41
N HIS A 51 1.17 -5.87 9.56
CA HIS A 51 2.06 -5.99 10.72
C HIS A 51 2.99 -4.79 10.85
N LEU A 52 3.62 -4.38 9.75
CA LEU A 52 4.49 -3.21 9.72
C LEU A 52 3.78 -1.94 10.21
N ALA A 53 2.54 -1.70 9.77
CA ALA A 53 1.77 -0.54 10.17
C ALA A 53 1.34 -0.56 11.65
N LEU A 54 0.95 -1.74 12.17
CA LEU A 54 0.69 -1.93 13.60
C LEU A 54 1.94 -1.62 14.43
N ARG A 55 3.11 -2.10 14.01
CA ARG A 55 4.39 -1.86 14.71
C ARG A 55 4.94 -0.45 14.58
N LEU A 56 4.54 0.28 13.53
CA LEU A 56 4.82 1.70 13.39
C LEU A 56 3.86 2.57 14.21
N SER A 57 2.76 2.01 14.70
CA SER A 57 1.81 2.74 15.53
C SER A 57 2.35 3.09 16.90
N THR A 58 1.65 4.00 17.59
CA THR A 58 2.01 4.46 18.93
C THR A 58 1.41 3.64 20.06
N THR A 59 0.39 2.84 19.76
CA THR A 59 -0.37 2.01 20.71
C THR A 59 -0.43 0.59 20.17
N HIS A 60 -0.18 -0.40 21.00
CA HIS A 60 0.03 -1.79 20.60
C HIS A 60 -0.86 -2.77 21.35
N ASN A 61 -1.07 -3.92 20.71
CA ASN A 61 -1.48 -5.15 21.38
C ASN A 61 -0.39 -6.19 21.13
N LEU A 62 0.61 -6.22 22.00
CA LEU A 62 1.84 -7.00 21.81
C LEU A 62 1.56 -8.50 21.68
N ASN A 63 0.55 -9.01 22.38
CA ASN A 63 0.16 -10.41 22.28
C ASN A 63 -0.32 -10.78 20.86
N LYS A 64 -1.34 -10.08 20.34
CA LYS A 64 -1.86 -10.33 18.99
C LYS A 64 -0.84 -10.01 17.90
N GLU A 65 -0.05 -8.96 18.08
CA GLU A 65 1.04 -8.65 17.16
C GLU A 65 2.09 -9.76 17.15
N THR A 66 2.44 -10.33 18.31
CA THR A 66 3.38 -11.47 18.37
C THR A 66 2.81 -12.72 17.69
N GLU A 67 1.52 -13.04 17.91
CA GLU A 67 0.84 -14.14 17.21
C GLU A 67 0.86 -13.93 15.68
N HIS A 68 0.60 -12.70 15.21
CA HIS A 68 0.67 -12.39 13.79
C HIS A 68 2.10 -12.49 13.23
N LEU A 69 3.10 -12.06 14.00
CA LEU A 69 4.51 -12.22 13.63
C LEU A 69 4.91 -13.70 13.50
N ASP A 70 4.40 -14.57 14.37
CA ASP A 70 4.62 -16.01 14.28
C ASP A 70 3.96 -16.61 13.04
N ASN A 71 2.75 -16.15 12.68
CA ASN A 71 2.13 -16.51 11.41
C ASN A 71 2.97 -16.05 10.20
N LEU A 72 3.56 -14.84 10.24
CA LEU A 72 4.47 -14.38 9.19
C LEU A 72 5.71 -15.27 9.08
N LYS A 73 6.33 -15.63 10.22
CA LYS A 73 7.51 -16.49 10.28
C LYS A 73 7.27 -17.92 9.85
N THR A 74 6.02 -18.37 9.79
CA THR A 74 5.65 -19.73 9.40
C THR A 74 4.96 -19.74 8.04
N LYS A 75 3.71 -19.24 7.96
CA LYS A 75 2.87 -19.31 6.76
C LYS A 75 3.43 -18.48 5.60
N LEU A 76 3.72 -17.19 5.84
CA LEU A 76 4.26 -16.33 4.78
C LEU A 76 5.68 -16.73 4.40
N HIS A 77 6.51 -17.09 5.38
CA HIS A 77 7.85 -17.60 5.14
C HIS A 77 7.84 -18.80 4.17
N ASN A 78 7.01 -19.81 4.44
CA ASN A 78 6.88 -21.00 3.59
C ASN A 78 6.29 -20.66 2.19
N ASP A 79 5.33 -19.74 2.11
CA ASP A 79 4.77 -19.28 0.83
C ASP A 79 5.83 -18.59 -0.06
N ILE A 80 6.65 -17.72 0.52
CA ILE A 80 7.74 -17.05 -0.19
C ILE A 80 8.81 -18.06 -0.62
N GLU A 81 9.20 -18.98 0.27
CA GLU A 81 10.19 -20.02 -0.05
C GLU A 81 9.71 -20.95 -1.17
N SER A 82 8.44 -21.35 -1.14
CA SER A 82 7.81 -22.15 -2.20
C SER A 82 7.79 -21.39 -3.53
N SER A 83 7.42 -20.10 -3.50
CA SER A 83 7.41 -19.24 -4.68
C SER A 83 8.82 -19.09 -5.28
N LEU A 84 9.84 -18.88 -4.44
CA LEU A 84 11.24 -18.82 -4.86
C LEU A 84 11.71 -20.12 -5.52
N SER A 85 11.37 -21.27 -4.94
CA SER A 85 11.71 -22.58 -5.48
C SER A 85 11.06 -22.85 -6.84
N LYS A 86 9.89 -22.25 -7.10
CA LYS A 86 9.21 -22.28 -8.40
C LYS A 86 9.70 -21.21 -9.39
N GLY A 87 10.71 -20.42 -9.03
CA GLY A 87 11.24 -19.34 -9.86
C GLY A 87 10.29 -18.14 -10.01
N GLN A 88 9.32 -17.99 -9.12
CA GLN A 88 8.36 -16.89 -9.16
C GLN A 88 8.94 -15.61 -8.54
N ALA A 89 8.46 -14.45 -9.01
CA ALA A 89 8.87 -13.18 -8.45
C ALA A 89 8.30 -12.98 -7.03
N VAL A 90 9.18 -12.67 -6.08
CA VAL A 90 8.81 -12.49 -4.65
C VAL A 90 9.27 -11.17 -4.05
N LEU A 91 9.93 -10.31 -4.83
CA LEU A 91 10.67 -9.14 -4.32
C LEU A 91 9.86 -8.30 -3.33
N GLY A 92 8.64 -7.88 -3.70
CA GLY A 92 7.80 -7.06 -2.84
C GLY A 92 7.37 -7.77 -1.55
N ARG A 93 6.97 -9.05 -1.63
CA ARG A 93 6.57 -9.85 -0.46
C ARG A 93 7.74 -10.06 0.50
N LEU A 94 8.91 -10.43 -0.04
CA LEU A 94 10.14 -10.60 0.73
C LEU A 94 10.58 -9.29 1.40
N ALA A 95 10.54 -8.19 0.66
CA ALA A 95 10.94 -6.89 1.18
C ALA A 95 10.03 -6.43 2.34
N LEU A 96 8.70 -6.58 2.20
CA LEU A 96 7.76 -6.28 3.29
C LEU A 96 7.91 -7.24 4.48
N TYR A 97 8.14 -8.53 4.23
CA TYR A 97 8.35 -9.51 5.28
C TYR A 97 9.56 -9.13 6.15
N ILE A 98 10.68 -8.76 5.54
CA ILE A 98 11.88 -8.28 6.26
C ILE A 98 11.56 -6.99 7.04
N LEU A 99 10.80 -6.05 6.48
CA LEU A 99 10.39 -4.84 7.21
C LEU A 99 9.49 -5.15 8.41
N ALA A 100 8.59 -6.13 8.32
CA ALA A 100 7.74 -6.57 9.42
C ALA A 100 8.52 -7.24 10.56
N LEU A 101 9.53 -8.05 10.21
CA LEU A 101 10.47 -8.62 11.19
C LEU A 101 11.23 -7.48 11.89
N LYS A 102 11.78 -6.55 11.10
CA LYS A 102 12.55 -5.41 11.62
C LYS A 102 11.70 -4.49 12.49
N SER A 103 10.44 -4.26 12.15
CA SER A 103 9.51 -3.45 12.96
C SER A 103 9.16 -4.09 14.31
N SER A 104 9.44 -5.37 14.47
CA SER A 104 9.28 -6.11 15.74
C SER A 104 10.63 -6.32 16.45
N CYS A 105 11.67 -5.62 16.01
CA CYS A 105 13.05 -5.77 16.50
C CYS A 105 13.55 -7.23 16.47
N HIS A 106 13.02 -8.04 15.56
CA HIS A 106 13.47 -9.41 15.36
C HIS A 106 14.77 -9.43 14.56
N ASP A 107 15.69 -10.34 14.91
CA ASP A 107 16.94 -10.50 14.16
C ASP A 107 16.69 -11.16 12.80
N VAL A 108 16.72 -10.34 11.75
CA VAL A 108 16.53 -10.77 10.35
C VAL A 108 17.60 -11.74 9.86
N ASN A 109 18.74 -11.84 10.53
CA ASN A 109 19.81 -12.80 10.18
C ASN A 109 19.56 -14.20 10.72
N SER A 110 18.65 -14.35 11.69
CA SER A 110 18.31 -15.65 12.28
C SER A 110 17.46 -16.53 11.36
N LEU A 111 16.91 -15.97 10.28
CA LEU A 111 16.04 -16.66 9.34
C LEU A 111 16.72 -16.84 7.98
N THR A 112 16.56 -18.04 7.41
CA THR A 112 17.07 -18.42 6.10
C THR A 112 15.96 -19.00 5.24
N PHE A 113 16.14 -18.94 3.92
CA PHE A 113 15.37 -19.76 3.00
C PHE A 113 16.25 -20.88 2.46
N SER A 114 15.67 -22.05 2.27
CA SER A 114 16.29 -23.22 1.67
C SER A 114 15.75 -23.44 0.27
N VAL A 115 16.43 -22.88 -0.73
CA VAL A 115 16.02 -22.96 -2.14
C VAL A 115 17.05 -23.76 -2.91
N ASN A 116 16.63 -24.80 -3.63
CA ASN A 116 17.49 -25.68 -4.42
C ASN A 116 18.69 -26.24 -3.62
N GLN A 117 18.42 -26.77 -2.42
CA GLN A 117 19.43 -27.35 -1.50
C GLN A 117 20.49 -26.35 -0.99
N LYS A 118 20.30 -25.05 -1.22
CA LYS A 118 21.14 -24.00 -0.66
C LYS A 118 20.35 -23.17 0.34
N SER A 119 20.90 -23.03 1.54
CA SER A 119 20.35 -22.15 2.58
C SER A 119 21.07 -20.81 2.56
N ASP A 120 20.34 -19.73 2.33
CA ASP A 120 20.86 -18.37 2.38
C ASP A 120 19.95 -17.49 3.27
N SER A 121 20.51 -16.45 3.89
CA SER A 121 19.72 -15.52 4.70
C SER A 121 18.70 -14.74 3.87
N LEU A 122 17.64 -14.24 4.51
CA LEU A 122 16.60 -13.42 3.85
C LEU A 122 17.20 -12.22 3.09
N LEU A 123 18.17 -11.53 3.70
CA LEU A 123 18.86 -10.39 3.10
C LEU A 123 19.72 -10.80 1.89
N THR A 124 20.32 -12.00 1.93
CA THR A 124 21.07 -12.53 0.78
C THR A 124 20.15 -12.83 -0.39
N HIS A 125 18.97 -13.43 -0.14
CA HIS A 125 17.94 -13.61 -1.17
C HIS A 125 17.45 -12.27 -1.71
N LEU A 126 17.19 -11.28 -0.85
CA LEU A 126 16.76 -9.95 -1.29
C LEU A 126 17.81 -9.30 -2.22
N LYS A 127 19.11 -9.37 -1.88
CA LYS A 127 20.19 -8.88 -2.75
C LYS A 127 20.18 -9.57 -4.11
N LYS A 128 20.05 -10.90 -4.16
CA LYS A 128 19.99 -11.65 -5.42
C LYS A 128 18.78 -11.24 -6.27
N GLN A 129 17.61 -11.07 -5.66
CA GLN A 129 16.41 -10.58 -6.37
C GLN A 129 16.64 -9.17 -6.95
N MET A 130 17.29 -8.27 -6.20
CA MET A 130 17.63 -6.93 -6.69
C MET A 130 18.63 -6.96 -7.86
N GLU A 131 19.60 -7.87 -7.85
CA GLU A 131 20.51 -8.08 -8.98
C GLU A 131 19.76 -8.59 -10.22
N ASN A 132 18.86 -9.56 -10.06
CA ASN A 132 18.04 -10.08 -11.16
C ASN A 132 17.16 -8.99 -11.78
N GLU A 133 16.53 -8.16 -10.95
CA GLU A 133 15.76 -6.99 -11.43
C GLU A 133 16.65 -6.01 -12.21
N LYS A 134 17.86 -5.72 -11.71
CA LYS A 134 18.81 -4.83 -12.41
C LYS A 134 19.18 -5.38 -13.79
N GLU A 135 19.50 -6.66 -13.89
CA GLU A 135 19.80 -7.31 -15.18
C GLU A 135 18.59 -7.26 -16.11
N HIS A 136 17.39 -7.53 -15.58
CA HIS A 136 16.17 -7.44 -16.36
C HIS A 136 15.90 -6.01 -16.86
N ILE A 137 16.18 -4.97 -16.06
CA ILE A 137 16.11 -3.56 -16.49
C ILE A 137 17.11 -3.28 -17.61
N ALA A 138 18.35 -3.79 -17.50
CA ALA A 138 19.35 -3.60 -18.53
C ALA A 138 18.92 -4.20 -19.88
N PHE A 139 18.31 -5.38 -19.85
CA PHE A 139 17.86 -6.09 -21.05
C PHE A 139 16.53 -5.53 -21.62
N SER A 140 15.53 -5.29 -20.77
CA SER A 140 14.16 -4.98 -21.20
C SER A 140 13.73 -3.52 -21.01
N GLN A 141 14.62 -2.68 -20.49
CA GLN A 141 14.35 -1.28 -20.09
C GLN A 141 13.28 -1.13 -18.99
N ARG A 142 12.96 -2.22 -18.27
CA ARG A 142 12.01 -2.21 -17.15
C ARG A 142 12.27 -3.34 -16.13
N PRO A 143 11.82 -3.20 -14.87
CA PRO A 143 11.96 -4.25 -13.85
C PRO A 143 11.17 -5.50 -14.23
N LEU A 144 11.65 -6.68 -13.82
CA LEU A 144 10.92 -7.94 -13.90
C LEU A 144 9.56 -7.81 -13.21
N THR A 145 9.53 -7.20 -12.03
CA THR A 145 8.28 -6.86 -11.34
C THR A 145 7.75 -5.49 -11.78
N ASN A 146 8.00 -4.45 -10.99
CA ASN A 146 7.68 -3.06 -11.24
C ASN A 146 8.60 -2.15 -10.39
N TYR A 147 8.64 -0.85 -10.69
CA TYR A 147 9.49 0.08 -9.95
C TYR A 147 9.06 0.27 -8.48
N TYR A 148 7.82 -0.04 -8.11
CA TYR A 148 7.37 -0.01 -6.72
C TYR A 148 8.09 -1.07 -5.89
N GLN A 149 8.06 -2.33 -6.34
CA GLN A 149 8.75 -3.45 -5.69
C GLN A 149 10.27 -3.27 -5.73
N TYR A 150 10.81 -2.74 -6.83
CA TYR A 150 12.23 -2.39 -6.95
C TYR A 150 12.65 -1.36 -5.89
N SER A 151 11.86 -0.29 -5.73
CA SER A 151 12.10 0.75 -4.73
C SER A 151 11.98 0.19 -3.30
N LEU A 152 10.97 -0.65 -3.05
CA LEU A 152 10.77 -1.31 -1.77
C LEU A 152 11.96 -2.20 -1.40
N GLY A 153 12.53 -2.94 -2.35
CA GLY A 153 13.74 -3.73 -2.12
C GLY A 153 14.96 -2.89 -1.75
N ILE A 154 15.17 -1.75 -2.42
CA ILE A 154 16.23 -0.78 -2.07
C ILE A 154 16.02 -0.25 -0.65
N LEU A 155 14.78 0.18 -0.34
CA LEU A 155 14.42 0.69 0.99
C LEU A 155 14.70 -0.35 2.08
N THR A 156 14.28 -1.59 1.88
CA THR A 156 14.48 -2.67 2.85
C THR A 156 15.96 -2.99 3.08
N LEU A 157 16.78 -3.06 2.02
CA LEU A 157 18.23 -3.24 2.17
C LEU A 157 18.86 -2.08 2.95
N CYS A 158 18.53 -0.84 2.59
CA CYS A 158 19.03 0.35 3.26
C CYS A 158 18.67 0.38 4.76
N LEU A 159 17.39 0.15 5.10
CA LEU A 159 16.94 0.10 6.50
C LEU A 159 17.57 -1.06 7.27
N SER A 160 17.94 -2.14 6.59
CA SER A 160 18.64 -3.28 7.20
C SER A 160 20.14 -3.04 7.40
N GLY A 161 20.66 -1.86 7.06
CA GLY A 161 22.10 -1.56 7.16
C GLY A 161 22.94 -2.31 6.12
N VAL A 162 22.31 -2.84 5.07
CA VAL A 162 22.99 -3.59 4.00
C VAL A 162 23.33 -2.64 2.87
N ARG A 163 24.59 -2.67 2.43
CA ARG A 163 25.04 -1.89 1.28
C ARG A 163 24.25 -2.28 0.02
N VAL A 164 23.60 -1.30 -0.58
CA VAL A 164 22.94 -1.43 -1.90
C VAL A 164 23.99 -1.28 -2.99
N ASN A 165 23.92 -2.13 -4.02
CA ASN A 165 24.78 -2.01 -5.19
C ASN A 165 24.54 -0.65 -5.89
N PRO A 166 25.57 0.18 -6.14
CA PRO A 166 25.39 1.50 -6.75
C PRO A 166 24.66 1.46 -8.10
N HIS A 167 24.86 0.40 -8.89
CA HIS A 167 24.17 0.22 -10.16
C HIS A 167 22.67 -0.07 -9.98
N VAL A 168 22.29 -0.75 -8.89
CA VAL A 168 20.87 -0.97 -8.54
C VAL A 168 20.20 0.37 -8.23
N SER A 169 20.79 1.18 -7.35
CA SER A 169 20.26 2.52 -7.07
C SER A 169 20.24 3.42 -8.31
N ASN A 170 21.24 3.31 -9.18
CA ASN A 170 21.33 4.11 -10.40
C ASN A 170 20.21 3.80 -11.40
N LYS A 171 19.73 2.54 -11.48
CA LYS A 171 18.55 2.23 -12.31
C LYS A 171 17.29 2.96 -11.82
N LEU A 172 17.10 3.08 -10.51
CA LEU A 172 15.97 3.82 -9.95
C LEU A 172 16.09 5.32 -10.17
N ILE A 173 17.27 5.89 -9.94
CA ILE A 173 17.57 7.31 -10.21
C ILE A 173 17.26 7.64 -11.67
N HIS A 174 17.78 6.87 -12.62
CA HIS A 174 17.49 7.08 -14.03
C HIS A 174 16.01 6.91 -14.39
N ALA A 175 15.28 5.98 -13.75
CA ALA A 175 13.85 5.82 -13.98
C ALA A 175 13.06 7.08 -13.57
N VAL A 176 13.46 7.74 -12.49
CA VAL A 176 12.89 9.02 -12.05
C VAL A 176 13.20 10.13 -13.04
N GLU A 177 14.47 10.29 -13.43
CA GLU A 177 14.94 11.34 -14.33
C GLU A 177 14.30 11.25 -15.72
N ARG A 178 14.18 10.03 -16.25
CA ARG A 178 13.57 9.76 -17.56
C ARG A 178 12.04 9.67 -17.50
N GLY A 179 11.44 9.79 -16.31
CA GLY A 179 10.00 9.71 -16.11
C GLY A 179 9.41 8.35 -16.50
N LEU A 180 10.14 7.25 -16.26
CA LEU A 180 9.72 5.88 -16.57
C LEU A 180 8.74 5.30 -15.54
N ILE A 181 8.57 5.95 -14.39
CA ILE A 181 7.61 5.55 -13.36
C ILE A 181 6.22 6.03 -13.79
N LYS A 182 5.49 5.14 -14.47
CA LYS A 182 4.15 5.38 -15.03
C LYS A 182 3.28 4.13 -14.90
N HIS A 183 1.96 4.33 -14.98
CA HIS A 183 0.97 3.29 -15.21
C HIS A 183 0.14 3.70 -16.43
N GLY A 184 0.36 3.02 -17.57
CA GLY A 184 -0.05 3.56 -18.87
C GLY A 184 0.60 4.93 -19.11
N ASP A 185 -0.21 5.93 -19.48
CA ASP A 185 0.26 7.30 -19.72
C ASP A 185 0.35 8.16 -18.45
N SER A 186 -0.17 7.67 -17.32
CA SER A 186 -0.26 8.43 -16.07
C SER A 186 0.92 8.19 -15.15
N LEU A 187 1.28 9.20 -14.34
CA LEU A 187 2.27 9.03 -13.28
C LEU A 187 1.75 8.07 -12.20
N CYS A 188 2.61 7.17 -11.73
CA CYS A 188 2.28 6.28 -10.61
C CYS A 188 2.78 6.89 -9.29
N ILE A 189 1.88 7.57 -8.57
CA ILE A 189 2.22 8.31 -7.33
C ILE A 189 2.74 7.37 -6.24
N ASP A 190 2.15 6.18 -6.10
CA ASP A 190 2.59 5.15 -5.14
C ASP A 190 4.05 4.75 -5.37
N THR A 191 4.44 4.60 -6.64
CA THR A 191 5.81 4.23 -7.01
C THR A 191 6.78 5.40 -6.78
N TYR A 192 6.39 6.64 -7.09
CA TYR A 192 7.21 7.81 -6.75
C TYR A 192 7.40 7.95 -5.25
N ALA A 193 6.35 7.71 -4.45
CA ALA A 193 6.43 7.75 -2.99
C ALA A 193 7.41 6.69 -2.45
N MET A 194 7.30 5.45 -2.91
CA MET A 194 8.22 4.39 -2.51
C MET A 194 9.66 4.67 -2.96
N ALA A 195 9.85 5.19 -4.17
CA ALA A 195 11.16 5.60 -4.68
C ALA A 195 11.78 6.73 -3.85
N GLY A 196 10.97 7.72 -3.46
CA GLY A 196 11.38 8.83 -2.59
C GLY A 196 11.89 8.34 -1.25
N MET A 197 11.12 7.46 -0.59
CA MET A 197 11.54 6.82 0.66
C MET A 197 12.85 6.04 0.49
N ALA A 198 12.95 5.20 -0.56
CA ALA A 198 14.14 4.39 -0.80
C ALA A 198 15.40 5.23 -1.02
N LEU A 199 15.34 6.22 -1.92
CA LEU A 199 16.47 7.10 -2.25
C LEU A 199 16.83 8.01 -1.06
N GLN A 200 15.84 8.48 -0.30
CA GLN A 200 16.07 9.28 0.89
C GLN A 200 16.76 8.46 1.99
N CYS A 201 16.42 7.17 2.11
CA CYS A 201 17.13 6.28 3.02
C CYS A 201 18.62 6.18 2.65
N LEU A 202 18.94 5.97 1.36
CA LEU A 202 20.32 5.89 0.89
C LEU A 202 21.11 7.16 1.19
N LYS A 203 20.51 8.33 0.91
CA LYS A 203 21.06 9.65 1.24
C LYS A 203 21.35 9.75 2.75
N ASN A 204 20.36 9.47 3.59
CA ASN A 204 20.48 9.55 5.05
C ASN A 204 21.50 8.54 5.63
N ALA A 205 21.77 7.45 4.93
CA ALA A 205 22.74 6.44 5.33
C ALA A 205 24.16 6.72 4.83
N GLY A 206 24.38 7.78 4.04
CA GLY A 206 25.67 8.04 3.40
C GLY A 206 26.08 6.90 2.45
N SER A 207 25.10 6.22 1.84
CA SER A 207 25.36 5.08 0.97
C SER A 207 26.11 5.50 -0.29
N HIS A 208 27.09 4.70 -0.72
CA HIS A 208 27.81 4.93 -1.97
C HIS A 208 26.86 4.76 -3.17
N VAL A 209 26.57 5.87 -3.86
CA VAL A 209 25.82 5.92 -5.13
C VAL A 209 26.76 6.32 -6.27
N MET A 210 26.36 6.08 -7.52
CA MET A 210 27.20 6.42 -8.69
C MET A 210 27.40 7.93 -8.85
N ASP A 211 26.35 8.71 -8.60
CA ASP A 211 26.37 10.17 -8.71
C ASP A 211 25.46 10.76 -7.62
N ALA A 212 26.06 11.41 -6.63
CA ALA A 212 25.33 12.03 -5.53
C ALA A 212 24.47 13.22 -6.00
N THR A 213 24.91 13.94 -7.04
CA THR A 213 24.16 15.08 -7.60
C THR A 213 22.90 14.59 -8.31
N GLN A 214 22.98 13.47 -9.03
CA GLN A 214 21.80 12.85 -9.65
C GLN A 214 20.83 12.31 -8.60
N LEU A 215 21.33 11.75 -7.50
CA LEU A 215 20.49 11.33 -6.38
C LEU A 215 19.68 12.52 -5.82
N GLU A 216 20.33 13.65 -5.55
CA GLU A 216 19.66 14.87 -5.08
C GLU A 216 18.60 15.36 -6.07
N LYS A 217 18.96 15.46 -7.34
CA LYS A 217 18.03 15.86 -8.41
C LYS A 217 16.83 14.92 -8.53
N ALA A 218 17.04 13.62 -8.38
CA ALA A 218 15.97 12.64 -8.39
C ALA A 218 15.02 12.82 -7.19
N LEU A 219 15.56 13.06 -5.98
CA LEU A 219 14.76 13.37 -4.79
C LEU A 219 13.92 14.64 -4.98
N ASP A 220 14.52 15.71 -5.51
CA ASP A 220 13.79 16.94 -5.83
C ASP A 220 12.68 16.70 -6.86
N THR A 221 12.99 15.94 -7.91
CA THR A 221 12.02 15.55 -8.95
C THR A 221 10.85 14.76 -8.35
N ILE A 222 11.12 13.80 -7.47
CA ILE A 222 10.10 13.00 -6.79
C ILE A 222 9.23 13.92 -5.93
N LYS A 223 9.83 14.75 -5.08
CA LYS A 223 9.13 15.68 -4.20
C LYS A 223 8.19 16.60 -4.98
N GLN A 224 8.66 17.18 -6.09
CA GLN A 224 7.83 18.01 -6.96
C GLN A 224 6.68 17.24 -7.60
N ARG A 225 6.91 16.02 -8.11
CA ARG A 225 5.84 15.19 -8.69
C ARG A 225 4.78 14.80 -7.67
N LEU A 226 5.17 14.51 -6.43
CA LEU A 226 4.21 14.20 -5.36
C LEU A 226 3.35 15.44 -5.04
N LEU A 227 3.98 16.60 -4.81
CA LEU A 227 3.27 17.84 -4.49
C LEU A 227 2.36 18.31 -5.64
N ASN A 228 2.81 18.18 -6.89
CA ASN A 228 2.03 18.55 -8.08
C ASN A 228 0.89 17.56 -8.40
N SER A 229 0.88 16.38 -7.78
CA SER A 229 -0.22 15.43 -7.92
C SER A 229 -1.38 15.71 -6.97
N LYS A 230 -1.28 16.76 -6.14
CA LYS A 230 -2.34 17.19 -5.23
C LYS A 230 -3.54 17.73 -6.02
N ARG A 231 -4.69 17.10 -5.81
CA ARG A 231 -6.01 17.45 -6.32
C ARG A 231 -6.65 18.56 -5.50
N ALA A 232 -7.74 19.12 -6.03
CA ALA A 232 -8.52 20.16 -5.36
C ALA A 232 -9.13 19.71 -4.02
N ASP A 233 -9.40 18.42 -3.87
CA ASP A 233 -9.90 17.80 -2.63
C ASP A 233 -8.79 17.41 -1.64
N GLY A 234 -7.54 17.79 -1.91
CA GLY A 234 -6.40 17.56 -1.01
C GLY A 234 -5.68 16.24 -1.21
N HIS A 235 -6.24 15.29 -1.95
CA HIS A 235 -5.60 14.00 -2.25
C HIS A 235 -4.41 14.15 -3.19
N MET A 236 -3.34 13.37 -2.98
CA MET A 236 -2.20 13.28 -3.90
C MET A 236 -2.33 12.03 -4.76
N GLY A 237 -2.59 12.21 -6.06
CA GLY A 237 -3.02 11.13 -6.94
C GLY A 237 -4.47 10.74 -6.67
N ASN A 238 -4.69 9.81 -5.74
CA ASN A 238 -6.02 9.38 -5.32
C ASN A 238 -6.07 9.11 -3.81
N GLU A 239 -7.25 8.71 -3.35
CA GLU A 239 -7.60 8.44 -1.95
C GLU A 239 -6.67 7.37 -1.32
N PHE A 240 -6.24 6.39 -2.11
CA PHE A 240 -5.39 5.27 -1.68
C PHE A 240 -3.88 5.54 -1.80
N SER A 241 -3.45 6.39 -2.75
CA SER A 241 -2.05 6.78 -2.92
C SER A 241 -1.59 7.86 -1.92
N THR A 242 -2.54 8.64 -1.40
CA THR A 242 -2.25 9.82 -0.57
C THR A 242 -1.46 9.45 0.70
N GLY A 243 -1.77 8.32 1.33
CA GLY A 243 -1.05 7.83 2.52
C GLY A 243 0.45 7.69 2.26
N LEU A 244 0.83 6.93 1.23
CA LEU A 244 2.24 6.75 0.85
C LEU A 244 2.91 8.07 0.43
N ALA A 245 2.21 8.93 -0.31
CA ALA A 245 2.74 10.22 -0.72
C ALA A 245 3.09 11.10 0.48
N VAL A 246 2.22 11.17 1.50
CA VAL A 246 2.51 11.87 2.76
C VAL A 246 3.70 11.23 3.48
N GLN A 247 3.76 9.91 3.60
CA GLN A 247 4.91 9.23 4.23
C GLN A 247 6.23 9.60 3.53
N ALA A 248 6.25 9.62 2.20
CA ALA A 248 7.44 9.98 1.43
C ALA A 248 7.83 11.45 1.61
N LEU A 249 6.87 12.37 1.63
CA LEU A 249 7.14 13.80 1.85
C LEU A 249 7.71 14.06 3.25
N LEU A 250 7.18 13.39 4.28
CA LEU A 250 7.70 13.45 5.64
C LEU A 250 9.14 12.89 5.71
N ALA A 251 9.37 11.74 5.08
CA ALA A 251 10.71 11.13 4.99
C ALA A 251 11.74 12.06 4.33
N MET A 252 11.33 12.81 3.30
CA MET A 252 12.15 13.80 2.57
C MET A 252 12.18 15.18 3.23
N GLY A 253 11.78 15.29 4.51
CA GLY A 253 11.90 16.51 5.31
C GLY A 253 10.99 17.66 4.85
N SER A 254 9.84 17.34 4.26
CA SER A 254 8.83 18.36 3.94
C SER A 254 8.14 18.85 5.21
N ASP A 255 7.80 20.15 5.24
CA ASP A 255 7.02 20.72 6.33
C ASP A 255 5.65 20.03 6.42
N MET A 256 5.22 19.71 7.63
CA MET A 256 3.90 19.15 7.91
C MET A 256 2.77 20.05 7.40
N GLN A 257 2.98 21.37 7.40
CA GLN A 257 2.02 22.33 6.86
C GLN A 257 1.77 22.10 5.35
N ALA A 258 2.78 21.63 4.61
CA ALA A 258 2.62 21.30 3.19
C ALA A 258 1.69 20.09 2.97
N CYS A 259 1.59 19.20 3.97
CA CYS A 259 0.74 18.01 3.95
C CYS A 259 -0.61 18.21 4.65
N ALA A 260 -0.88 19.36 5.26
CA ALA A 260 -2.05 19.58 6.11
C ALA A 260 -3.39 19.27 5.40
N ALA A 261 -3.57 19.74 4.16
CA ALA A 261 -4.76 19.47 3.37
C ALA A 261 -4.93 17.97 3.06
N SER A 262 -3.84 17.29 2.71
CA SER A 262 -3.85 15.85 2.42
C SER A 262 -4.12 15.02 3.66
N MET A 263 -3.59 15.43 4.82
CA MET A 263 -3.88 14.79 6.10
C MET A 263 -5.37 14.91 6.47
N GLU A 264 -6.00 16.05 6.20
CA GLU A 264 -7.44 16.18 6.44
C GLU A 264 -8.28 15.35 5.47
N ALA A 265 -7.90 15.32 4.19
CA ALA A 265 -8.55 14.45 3.20
C ALA A 265 -8.52 12.97 3.61
N LEU A 266 -7.36 12.48 4.09
CA LEU A 266 -7.24 11.13 4.66
C LEU A 266 -8.18 10.92 5.86
N ARG A 267 -8.29 11.89 6.78
CA ARG A 267 -9.20 11.78 7.93
C ARG A 267 -10.66 11.72 7.51
N GLU A 268 -11.07 12.53 6.54
CA GLU A 268 -12.42 12.48 5.99
C GLU A 268 -12.73 11.11 5.39
N ASP A 269 -11.80 10.52 4.65
CA ASP A 269 -11.97 9.21 4.03
C ASP A 269 -11.96 8.05 5.05
N VAL A 270 -11.20 8.18 6.15
CA VAL A 270 -11.37 7.27 7.30
C VAL A 270 -12.78 7.37 7.87
N ARG A 271 -13.32 8.58 8.06
CA ARG A 271 -14.69 8.78 8.58
C ARG A 271 -15.76 8.20 7.64
N LYS A 272 -15.54 8.22 6.33
CA LYS A 272 -16.41 7.62 5.31
C LYS A 272 -16.29 6.10 5.22
N GLY A 273 -15.26 5.49 5.84
CA GLY A 273 -14.98 4.07 5.71
C GLY A 273 -14.31 3.67 4.40
N THR A 274 -13.66 4.62 3.70
CA THR A 274 -12.97 4.38 2.42
C THR A 274 -11.90 3.28 2.52
N TYR A 275 -11.20 3.22 3.66
CA TYR A 275 -10.09 2.28 3.91
C TYR A 275 -10.54 0.94 4.52
N GLY A 276 -11.57 0.30 3.95
CA GLY A 276 -12.04 -1.01 4.41
C GLY A 276 -11.06 -2.16 4.17
N ASN A 277 -10.18 -2.03 3.16
CA ASN A 277 -9.15 -3.03 2.86
C ASN A 277 -7.97 -2.90 3.84
N PRO A 278 -7.55 -3.99 4.53
CA PRO A 278 -6.45 -3.94 5.50
C PRO A 278 -5.12 -3.43 4.93
N MET A 279 -4.84 -3.70 3.64
CA MET A 279 -3.65 -3.21 2.96
C MET A 279 -3.72 -1.69 2.68
N ALA A 280 -4.90 -1.18 2.31
CA ALA A 280 -5.09 0.26 2.16
C ALA A 280 -4.92 0.99 3.50
N MET A 281 -5.48 0.40 4.55
CA MET A 281 -5.38 0.90 5.91
C MET A 281 -3.93 0.91 6.40
N SER A 282 -3.15 -0.15 6.13
CA SER A 282 -1.75 -0.25 6.53
C SER A 282 -0.84 0.77 5.84
N GLN A 283 -1.20 1.25 4.66
CA GLN A 283 -0.46 2.31 3.95
C GLN A 283 -0.88 3.72 4.37
N THR A 284 -2.05 3.86 4.98
CA THR A 284 -2.62 5.15 5.38
C THR A 284 -2.32 5.49 6.84
N LEU A 285 -2.42 4.50 7.72
CA LEU A 285 -2.26 4.66 9.16
C LEU A 285 -0.91 5.29 9.58
N PRO A 286 0.26 4.88 9.03
CA PRO A 286 1.53 5.52 9.39
C PRO A 286 1.54 7.00 9.04
N ALA A 287 0.97 7.41 7.90
CA ALA A 287 0.90 8.82 7.50
C ALA A 287 0.06 9.64 8.48
N LEU A 288 -1.11 9.12 8.87
CA LEU A 288 -2.00 9.78 9.83
C LEU A 288 -1.35 9.95 11.22
N GLN A 289 -0.42 9.06 11.58
CA GLN A 289 0.42 9.15 12.77
C GLN A 289 1.74 9.90 12.53
N GLN A 290 1.88 10.57 11.39
CA GLN A 290 3.06 11.37 11.00
C GLN A 290 4.36 10.55 10.97
N ARG A 291 4.25 9.28 10.59
CA ARG A 291 5.35 8.34 10.46
C ARG A 291 5.51 7.91 9.00
N SER A 292 6.65 7.32 8.70
CA SER A 292 6.93 6.69 7.42
C SER A 292 7.63 5.36 7.65
N TYR A 293 7.80 4.57 6.59
CA TYR A 293 8.66 3.38 6.66
C TYR A 293 10.10 3.72 7.07
N LEU A 294 10.59 4.95 6.85
CA LEU A 294 11.92 5.36 7.32
C LEU A 294 12.00 5.52 8.83
N SER A 295 10.86 5.65 9.52
CA SER A 295 10.81 5.67 10.99
C SER A 295 11.27 4.34 11.62
N LEU A 296 11.45 3.28 10.83
CA LEU A 296 12.13 2.07 11.29
C LEU A 296 13.64 2.25 11.52
N LYS A 297 14.26 3.30 10.96
CA LYS A 297 15.67 3.62 11.20
C LYS A 297 15.81 4.09 12.66
N GLY A 298 16.27 3.19 13.52
CA GLY A 298 16.41 3.45 14.96
C GLY A 298 15.17 3.14 15.79
N LYS A 299 14.20 2.37 15.26
CA LYS A 299 13.10 1.86 16.10
C LYS A 299 13.68 0.95 17.19
N GLU A 300 13.30 1.22 18.42
CA GLU A 300 13.53 0.35 19.58
C GLU A 300 12.18 -0.23 20.04
N CYS A 301 12.16 -1.51 20.41
CA CYS A 301 10.98 -2.19 20.94
C CYS A 301 11.14 -2.33 22.45
N ARG A 302 11.15 -1.18 23.14
CA ARG A 302 11.35 -1.07 24.59
C ARG A 302 10.27 -0.15 25.15
N ASN A 303 9.70 -0.51 26.30
CA ASN A 303 8.68 0.27 27.01
C ASN A 303 7.53 0.70 26.08
N GLU A 304 7.09 -0.21 25.21
CA GLU A 304 6.01 0.04 24.25
C GLU A 304 4.66 0.10 24.98
N ASP A 305 3.78 0.98 24.51
CA ASP A 305 2.43 1.14 25.04
C ASP A 305 1.55 -0.05 24.60
N ASP A 306 1.34 -1.00 25.51
CA ASP A 306 0.52 -2.22 25.31
C ASP A 306 -0.92 -2.08 25.84
N THR A 307 -1.54 -0.91 25.63
CA THR A 307 -2.90 -0.61 26.10
C THR A 307 -4.00 -0.79 25.06
N LEU A 308 -3.67 -1.20 23.82
CA LEU A 308 -4.66 -1.37 22.77
C LEU A 308 -5.51 -2.63 23.03
N VAL A 309 -6.74 -2.43 23.48
CA VAL A 309 -7.71 -3.50 23.69
C VAL A 309 -8.79 -3.48 22.60
N LEU A 310 -9.08 -4.64 22.01
CA LEU A 310 -10.20 -4.80 21.09
C LEU A 310 -11.50 -4.86 21.88
N ASP A 311 -12.47 -4.03 21.49
CA ASP A 311 -13.82 -4.13 22.05
C ASP A 311 -14.48 -5.43 21.57
N THR A 312 -15.26 -6.08 22.42
CA THR A 312 -16.05 -7.27 22.09
C THR A 312 -16.94 -6.99 20.88
N THR A 313 -16.72 -7.73 19.81
CA THR A 313 -17.53 -7.64 18.60
C THR A 313 -18.92 -8.21 18.90
N SER A 314 -19.94 -7.36 18.93
CA SER A 314 -21.32 -7.85 18.77
C SER A 314 -21.46 -8.34 17.33
N PRO A 315 -22.02 -9.54 17.08
CA PRO A 315 -22.26 -9.99 15.72
C PRO A 315 -23.21 -9.01 15.03
N VAL A 316 -22.68 -8.22 14.09
CA VAL A 316 -23.51 -7.39 13.23
C VAL A 316 -24.18 -8.34 12.25
N ILE A 317 -25.46 -8.64 12.48
CA ILE A 317 -26.28 -9.33 11.50
C ILE A 317 -26.52 -8.34 10.36
N VAL A 318 -25.66 -8.37 9.35
CA VAL A 318 -25.92 -7.67 8.10
C VAL A 318 -27.01 -8.44 7.38
N LEU A 319 -28.25 -8.01 7.55
CA LEU A 319 -29.35 -8.53 6.74
C LEU A 319 -29.08 -8.16 5.28
N PRO A 320 -29.12 -9.14 4.35
CA PRO A 320 -29.02 -8.84 2.93
C PRO A 320 -30.07 -7.80 2.56
N SER A 321 -29.66 -6.77 1.82
CA SER A 321 -30.62 -5.84 1.25
C SER A 321 -31.64 -6.62 0.43
N GLN A 322 -32.93 -6.42 0.70
CA GLN A 322 -34.01 -6.98 -0.13
C GLN A 322 -34.09 -6.31 -1.50
N THR A 323 -33.45 -5.16 -1.67
CA THR A 323 -33.36 -4.47 -2.97
C THR A 323 -32.29 -5.12 -3.83
N THR A 324 -32.67 -5.60 -5.01
CA THR A 324 -31.76 -6.08 -6.05
C THR A 324 -31.39 -4.96 -7.02
N ILE A 325 -30.20 -5.09 -7.61
CA ILE A 325 -29.62 -4.15 -8.56
C ILE A 325 -29.25 -4.91 -9.81
N HIS A 326 -29.72 -4.41 -10.95
CA HIS A 326 -29.32 -4.92 -12.25
C HIS A 326 -27.92 -4.47 -12.62
N LEU A 327 -27.02 -5.41 -12.86
CA LEU A 327 -25.64 -5.18 -13.26
C LEU A 327 -25.41 -5.71 -14.67
N GLN A 328 -24.85 -4.87 -15.53
CA GLN A 328 -24.31 -5.30 -16.82
C GLN A 328 -22.80 -5.45 -16.70
N VAL A 329 -22.26 -6.62 -17.05
CA VAL A 329 -20.83 -6.90 -17.04
C VAL A 329 -20.36 -7.15 -18.47
N GLU A 330 -19.51 -6.27 -18.98
CA GLU A 330 -18.86 -6.40 -20.28
C GLU A 330 -17.42 -6.86 -20.09
N VAL A 331 -17.07 -7.99 -20.69
CA VAL A 331 -15.69 -8.50 -20.73
C VAL A 331 -15.11 -8.17 -22.10
N VAL A 332 -14.01 -7.42 -22.13
CA VAL A 332 -13.29 -7.05 -23.35
C VAL A 332 -11.93 -7.75 -23.37
N LYS A 333 -11.75 -8.68 -24.30
CA LYS A 333 -10.54 -9.46 -24.50
C LYS A 333 -9.42 -8.64 -25.16
N SER A 334 -8.21 -9.18 -25.21
CA SER A 334 -7.04 -8.48 -25.78
C SER A 334 -7.15 -8.23 -27.29
N ASP A 335 -7.95 -9.03 -28.00
CA ASP A 335 -8.32 -8.85 -29.42
C ASP A 335 -9.48 -7.86 -29.64
N ASN A 336 -9.92 -7.18 -28.57
CA ASN A 336 -11.08 -6.30 -28.52
C ASN A 336 -12.44 -6.98 -28.76
N MET A 337 -12.52 -8.31 -28.75
CA MET A 337 -13.82 -8.99 -28.70
C MET A 337 -14.48 -8.73 -27.35
N ALA A 338 -15.75 -8.33 -27.39
CA ALA A 338 -16.56 -8.06 -26.20
C ALA A 338 -17.64 -9.12 -26.01
N SER A 339 -17.84 -9.54 -24.77
CA SER A 339 -18.96 -10.38 -24.34
C SER A 339 -19.69 -9.68 -23.20
N THR A 340 -21.02 -9.62 -23.26
CA THR A 340 -21.82 -8.93 -22.25
C THR A 340 -22.70 -9.92 -21.51
N TYR A 341 -22.76 -9.77 -20.20
CA TYR A 341 -23.54 -10.57 -19.28
C TYR A 341 -24.38 -9.66 -18.39
N SER A 342 -25.48 -10.21 -17.86
CA SER A 342 -26.35 -9.51 -16.93
C SER A 342 -26.60 -10.36 -15.70
N VAL A 343 -26.64 -9.72 -14.53
CA VAL A 343 -26.95 -10.36 -13.25
C VAL A 343 -27.66 -9.38 -12.34
N ASP A 344 -28.63 -9.87 -11.58
CA ASP A 344 -29.24 -9.12 -10.48
C ASP A 344 -28.56 -9.50 -9.17
N VAL A 345 -28.09 -8.49 -8.42
CA VAL A 345 -27.37 -8.69 -7.16
C VAL A 345 -28.00 -7.88 -6.03
N PRO A 346 -27.98 -8.35 -4.78
CA PRO A 346 -28.38 -7.52 -3.65
C PRO A 346 -27.60 -6.20 -3.61
N LYS A 347 -28.28 -5.09 -3.28
CA LYS A 347 -27.62 -3.80 -3.08
C LYS A 347 -26.55 -3.91 -1.99
N GLY A 348 -25.37 -3.37 -2.27
CA GLY A 348 -24.21 -3.44 -1.38
C GLY A 348 -23.37 -4.70 -1.55
N SER A 349 -23.72 -5.60 -2.48
CA SER A 349 -22.85 -6.73 -2.83
C SER A 349 -21.51 -6.28 -3.39
N SER A 350 -20.47 -7.05 -3.13
CA SER A 350 -19.17 -6.83 -3.77
C SER A 350 -19.21 -7.20 -5.25
N LEU A 351 -18.31 -6.60 -6.05
CA LEU A 351 -18.15 -7.04 -7.44
C LEU A 351 -17.78 -8.53 -7.52
N LEU A 352 -17.00 -9.06 -6.58
CA LEU A 352 -16.65 -10.48 -6.51
C LEU A 352 -17.88 -11.38 -6.34
N GLU A 353 -18.83 -11.00 -5.48
CA GLU A 353 -20.12 -11.71 -5.34
C GLU A 353 -20.91 -11.68 -6.65
N ALA A 354 -20.94 -10.54 -7.35
CA ALA A 354 -21.59 -10.43 -8.66
C ALA A 354 -20.94 -11.34 -9.71
N LEU A 355 -19.60 -11.40 -9.78
CA LEU A 355 -18.89 -12.30 -10.69
C LEU A 355 -19.12 -13.77 -10.34
N THR A 356 -19.23 -14.09 -9.04
CA THR A 356 -19.51 -15.45 -8.55
C THR A 356 -20.93 -15.89 -8.96
N LEU A 357 -21.92 -15.00 -8.83
CA LEU A 357 -23.28 -15.24 -9.31
C LEU A 357 -23.33 -15.42 -10.82
N LEU A 358 -22.59 -14.62 -11.59
CA LEU A 358 -22.47 -14.79 -13.04
C LEU A 358 -21.88 -16.16 -13.40
N GLN A 359 -20.79 -16.58 -12.75
CA GLN A 359 -20.15 -17.87 -13.05
C GLN A 359 -21.06 -19.07 -12.73
N GLY A 360 -21.91 -18.95 -11.72
CA GLY A 360 -22.89 -19.99 -11.36
C GLY A 360 -24.12 -20.04 -12.27
N ASN A 361 -24.53 -18.91 -12.85
CA ASN A 361 -25.85 -18.76 -13.50
C ASN A 361 -25.80 -18.47 -15.00
N GLN A 362 -24.69 -17.98 -15.54
CA GLN A 362 -24.55 -17.58 -16.93
C GLN A 362 -23.55 -18.46 -17.67
N ALA A 363 -24.05 -19.23 -18.64
CA ALA A 363 -23.21 -20.06 -19.48
C ALA A 363 -22.18 -19.21 -20.23
N GLY A 364 -20.91 -19.63 -20.19
CA GLY A 364 -19.81 -18.95 -20.88
C GLY A 364 -19.19 -17.78 -20.12
N PHE A 365 -19.64 -17.43 -18.91
CA PHE A 365 -18.89 -16.56 -18.00
C PHE A 365 -18.03 -17.40 -17.07
N THR A 366 -16.71 -17.21 -17.10
CA THR A 366 -15.80 -17.85 -16.14
C THR A 366 -14.77 -16.84 -15.66
N PHE A 367 -14.31 -16.99 -14.42
CA PHE A 367 -13.18 -16.21 -13.92
C PHE A 367 -12.34 -17.01 -12.93
N GLU A 368 -11.08 -16.60 -12.79
CA GLU A 368 -10.15 -17.12 -11.79
C GLU A 368 -9.47 -15.97 -11.06
N LYS A 369 -8.99 -16.26 -9.86
CA LYS A 369 -8.35 -15.29 -8.98
C LYS A 369 -7.06 -15.84 -8.40
N GLU A 370 -6.12 -14.94 -8.15
CA GLU A 370 -4.88 -15.21 -7.41
C GLU A 370 -4.89 -14.42 -6.10
N SER A 371 -4.30 -14.99 -5.05
CA SER A 371 -4.15 -14.28 -3.78
C SER A 371 -3.09 -13.19 -3.90
N SER A 372 -3.36 -12.02 -3.32
CA SER A 372 -2.40 -10.94 -3.19
C SER A 372 -2.52 -10.28 -1.81
N LEU A 373 -1.55 -9.43 -1.44
CA LEU A 373 -1.63 -8.65 -0.21
C LEU A 373 -2.81 -7.67 -0.18
N TRP A 374 -3.33 -7.28 -1.34
CA TRP A 374 -4.54 -6.46 -1.48
C TRP A 374 -5.84 -7.28 -1.53
N GLY A 375 -5.75 -8.60 -1.38
CA GLY A 375 -6.87 -9.52 -1.56
C GLY A 375 -6.88 -10.20 -2.93
N PRO A 376 -8.00 -10.81 -3.34
CA PRO A 376 -8.12 -11.52 -4.61
C PRO A 376 -7.85 -10.64 -5.84
N PHE A 377 -6.83 -10.99 -6.60
CA PHE A 377 -6.48 -10.38 -7.88
C PHE A 377 -7.10 -11.20 -9.03
N LEU A 378 -7.85 -10.54 -9.91
CA LEU A 378 -8.49 -11.18 -11.06
C LEU A 378 -7.41 -11.59 -12.08
N SER A 379 -7.22 -12.89 -12.29
CA SER A 379 -6.09 -13.43 -13.08
C SER A 379 -6.51 -14.05 -14.42
N SER A 380 -7.78 -14.46 -14.54
CA SER A 380 -8.37 -15.01 -15.75
C SER A 380 -9.84 -14.64 -15.87
N VAL A 381 -10.31 -14.32 -17.08
CA VAL A 381 -11.74 -14.13 -17.38
C VAL A 381 -12.04 -14.74 -18.75
N ASN A 382 -13.10 -15.55 -18.85
CA ASN A 382 -13.53 -16.24 -20.06
C ASN A 382 -12.40 -17.02 -20.75
N GLY A 383 -11.59 -17.71 -19.94
CA GLY A 383 -10.46 -18.54 -20.35
C GLY A 383 -9.19 -17.77 -20.73
N GLU A 384 -9.21 -16.42 -20.74
CA GLU A 384 -8.03 -15.62 -21.06
C GLU A 384 -7.31 -15.17 -19.79
N GLN A 385 -6.02 -15.46 -19.71
CA GLN A 385 -5.19 -15.01 -18.58
C GLN A 385 -4.63 -13.61 -18.82
N ALA A 386 -4.61 -12.79 -17.77
CA ALA A 386 -3.99 -11.48 -17.75
C ALA A 386 -3.32 -11.26 -16.39
N ARG A 387 -1.99 -11.34 -16.35
CA ARG A 387 -1.20 -11.28 -15.12
C ARG A 387 0.02 -10.39 -15.29
N GLN A 388 0.58 -9.94 -14.16
CA GLN A 388 1.77 -9.07 -14.15
C GLN A 388 2.95 -9.67 -14.93
N SER A 389 3.14 -10.99 -14.90
CA SER A 389 4.16 -11.72 -15.69
C SER A 389 4.04 -11.47 -17.19
N ASP A 390 2.81 -11.33 -17.67
CA ASP A 390 2.47 -11.20 -19.08
C ASP A 390 2.39 -9.73 -19.52
N ARG A 391 2.68 -8.79 -18.61
CA ARG A 391 2.46 -7.35 -18.80
C ARG A 391 1.02 -7.02 -19.19
N ARG A 392 0.08 -7.81 -18.67
CA ARG A 392 -1.36 -7.65 -18.88
C ARG A 392 -2.09 -7.69 -17.56
N TYR A 393 -3.27 -7.10 -17.51
CA TYR A 393 -4.14 -7.14 -16.35
C TYR A 393 -5.59 -6.90 -16.77
N TRP A 394 -6.51 -7.33 -15.92
CA TRP A 394 -7.92 -7.01 -16.08
C TRP A 394 -8.22 -5.63 -15.48
N HIS A 395 -8.30 -4.63 -16.35
CA HIS A 395 -8.71 -3.27 -15.97
C HIS A 395 -10.21 -3.24 -15.66
N LEU A 396 -10.56 -2.74 -14.48
CA LEU A 396 -11.93 -2.66 -14.01
C LEU A 396 -12.42 -1.22 -14.10
N SER A 397 -13.61 -1.02 -14.67
CA SER A 397 -14.25 0.29 -14.73
C SER A 397 -15.76 0.18 -14.51
N SER A 398 -16.36 1.22 -13.95
CA SER A 398 -17.80 1.40 -13.86
C SER A 398 -18.21 2.61 -14.71
N ASN A 399 -19.15 2.40 -15.64
CA ASN A 399 -19.66 3.43 -16.55
C ASN A 399 -18.53 4.23 -17.22
N GLY A 400 -17.46 3.54 -17.65
CA GLY A 400 -16.29 4.12 -18.30
C GLY A 400 -15.27 4.79 -17.37
N LYS A 401 -15.50 4.83 -16.05
CA LYS A 401 -14.55 5.35 -15.06
C LYS A 401 -13.81 4.20 -14.38
N ALA A 402 -12.48 4.25 -14.38
CA ALA A 402 -11.64 3.25 -13.71
C ALA A 402 -12.02 3.13 -12.22
N LEU A 403 -12.06 1.90 -11.72
CA LEU A 403 -12.31 1.65 -10.30
C LEU A 403 -11.04 1.92 -9.48
N GLY A 404 -11.21 2.57 -8.33
CA GLY A 404 -10.13 2.72 -7.33
C GLY A 404 -9.96 1.52 -6.40
N GLN A 405 -10.84 0.51 -6.51
CA GLN A 405 -10.93 -0.63 -5.59
C GLN A 405 -10.98 -1.96 -6.36
N GLY A 406 -10.51 -3.03 -5.71
CA GLY A 406 -10.57 -4.39 -6.26
C GLY A 406 -11.96 -5.01 -6.20
N VAL A 407 -12.09 -6.21 -6.77
CA VAL A 407 -13.38 -6.92 -6.88
C VAL A 407 -14.05 -7.21 -5.53
N THR A 408 -13.27 -7.39 -4.47
CA THR A 408 -13.80 -7.70 -3.13
C THR A 408 -14.31 -6.45 -2.41
N ASP A 409 -13.65 -5.32 -2.65
CA ASP A 409 -13.88 -4.08 -1.91
C ASP A 409 -14.93 -3.19 -2.57
N TYR A 410 -14.99 -3.18 -3.91
CA TYR A 410 -15.95 -2.36 -4.65
C TYR A 410 -17.38 -2.85 -4.42
N LYS A 411 -18.25 -1.93 -3.95
CA LYS A 411 -19.66 -2.21 -3.65
C LYS A 411 -20.59 -1.74 -4.76
N VAL A 412 -21.54 -2.59 -5.13
CA VAL A 412 -22.57 -2.30 -6.13
C VAL A 412 -23.76 -1.60 -5.45
N GLU A 413 -23.83 -0.28 -5.62
CA GLU A 413 -24.85 0.56 -4.96
C GLU A 413 -26.00 1.00 -5.87
N ALA A 414 -25.78 0.98 -7.19
CA ALA A 414 -26.77 1.35 -8.20
C ALA A 414 -26.55 0.56 -9.50
N ALA A 415 -27.56 0.57 -10.38
CA ALA A 415 -27.46 -0.02 -11.70
C ALA A 415 -26.32 0.64 -12.49
N GLN A 416 -25.46 -0.18 -13.08
CA GLN A 416 -24.23 0.29 -13.73
C GLN A 416 -23.72 -0.76 -14.72
N LYS A 417 -22.89 -0.29 -15.66
CA LYS A 417 -22.10 -1.15 -16.54
C LYS A 417 -20.69 -1.29 -15.97
N ILE A 418 -20.31 -2.51 -15.60
CA ILE A 418 -18.93 -2.85 -15.26
C ILE A 418 -18.24 -3.36 -16.53
N THR A 419 -17.12 -2.74 -16.88
CA THR A 419 -16.26 -3.23 -17.96
C THR A 419 -14.99 -3.83 -17.37
N ILE A 420 -14.71 -5.08 -17.72
CA ILE A 420 -13.52 -5.86 -17.36
C ILE A 420 -12.70 -6.03 -18.64
N LYS A 421 -11.66 -5.22 -18.81
CA LYS A 421 -10.89 -5.14 -20.06
C LYS A 421 -9.46 -5.65 -19.90
N ASN A 422 -9.05 -6.60 -20.73
CA ASN A 422 -7.66 -7.03 -20.78
C ASN A 422 -6.81 -5.89 -21.36
N SER A 423 -5.92 -5.35 -20.53
CA SER A 423 -5.10 -4.17 -20.84
C SER A 423 -3.62 -4.48 -20.60
N SER A 424 -2.74 -3.88 -21.40
CA SER A 424 -1.29 -3.99 -21.26
C SER A 424 -0.67 -2.75 -20.61
N PHE A 425 0.55 -2.88 -20.08
CA PHE A 425 1.32 -1.77 -19.49
C PHE A 425 2.85 -1.92 -19.59
#